data_AF-A0A2W5Z8S8-F1
#
_entry.id   AF-A0A2W5Z8S8-F1
#
_cell.length_a   1.000
_cell.length_b   1.000
_cell.length_c   1.000
_cell.angle_alpha   90.00
_cell.angle_beta   90.00
_cell.angle_gamma   90.00
#
_symmetry.space_group_name_H-M   'P 1'
#
loop_
_entity.id
_entity.type
_entity.pdbx_description
1 polymer ?
#
loop_
_entity_poly.entity_id
_entity_poly.type
_entity_poly.pdbx_seq_one_letter_code
_entity_poly.pdbx_strand_id
1 'polypeptide(L)'
;MTAVSQTIEAITGAPDWDSRIARIRQIPQKHGTDEHASLYAAVAKRFYVPNLAPDFAYVHWRSDYELADFMGAYDLAARGTEGFTRVSPEDLERVILGQPATLRIFRLLLGFTTQELAACTQLFGEEEDVPVLTNGKVKSMESGVQASMESAQTAALTVHSIMTGQLFEEPTGSPRRKLDKPDTVDGWSSVQACARDGVPFGMFLHQRHYGGAFRQLLDATSTQRGNLIEDAVEELFEAHGIRYVRTGAHNQAEIEERFEVSVHPAPDFVVYDHSDVLRAMLECKGANDGGTARDKALRFATLRQESLRLNGTPLFAVLGGLGWTRVNDTLGPVVRDCDGRAFALANLDEMLTAQPFPQLVAIG
;
A
#
# COMPACT_ATOMS: atom_id res chain seq x y z
N MET A 1 14.79 -29.43 32.70
CA MET A 1 14.25 -28.71 31.53
C MET A 1 12.83 -28.27 31.86
N THR A 2 12.48 -27.01 31.58
CA THR A 2 11.12 -26.50 31.82
C THR A 2 10.22 -27.02 30.71
N ALA A 3 8.97 -27.38 30.98
CA ALA A 3 8.08 -27.80 29.89
C ALA A 3 7.80 -26.61 28.93
N VAL A 4 7.70 -26.91 27.63
CA VAL A 4 7.35 -25.93 26.57
C VAL A 4 6.06 -25.18 26.91
N SER A 5 5.02 -25.89 27.36
CA SER A 5 3.73 -25.31 27.77
C SER A 5 3.86 -24.31 28.92
N GLN A 6 4.62 -24.66 29.96
CA GLN A 6 4.87 -23.79 31.11
C GLN A 6 5.59 -22.50 30.71
N THR A 7 6.50 -22.59 29.73
CA THR A 7 7.21 -21.40 29.21
C THR A 7 6.29 -20.47 28.45
N ILE A 8 5.42 -21.02 27.60
CA ILE A 8 4.41 -20.25 26.86
C ILE A 8 3.46 -19.56 27.84
N GLU A 9 2.95 -20.27 28.85
CA GLU A 9 2.08 -19.71 29.88
C GLU A 9 2.78 -18.62 30.68
N ALA A 10 4.03 -18.83 31.07
CA ALA A 10 4.81 -17.82 31.77
C ALA A 10 5.01 -16.56 30.91
N ILE A 11 5.31 -16.68 29.62
CA ILE A 11 5.50 -15.50 28.75
C ILE A 11 4.17 -14.77 28.53
N THR A 12 3.12 -15.50 28.17
CA THR A 12 1.81 -14.91 27.86
C THR A 12 1.08 -14.35 29.08
N GLY A 13 1.33 -14.90 30.26
CA GLY A 13 0.83 -14.41 31.55
C GLY A 13 1.78 -13.46 32.28
N ALA A 14 2.83 -12.93 31.62
CA ALA A 14 3.71 -11.95 32.24
C ALA A 14 2.93 -10.65 32.59
N PRO A 15 3.13 -10.08 33.80
CA PRO A 15 2.33 -8.96 34.30
C PRO A 15 2.60 -7.63 33.58
N ASP A 16 3.77 -7.49 32.97
CA ASP A 16 4.23 -6.29 32.27
C ASP A 16 5.16 -6.66 31.10
N TRP A 17 5.48 -5.69 30.25
CA TRP A 17 6.31 -5.89 29.06
C TRP A 17 7.75 -6.28 29.39
N ASP A 18 8.39 -5.65 30.38
CA ASP A 18 9.77 -5.95 30.74
C ASP A 18 9.92 -7.38 31.28
N SER A 19 8.97 -7.83 32.10
CA SER A 19 8.83 -9.21 32.58
C SER A 19 8.66 -10.19 31.43
N ARG A 20 7.86 -9.84 30.41
CA ARG A 20 7.65 -10.66 29.21
C ARG A 20 8.92 -10.80 28.40
N ILE A 21 9.58 -9.67 28.12
CA ILE A 21 10.85 -9.58 27.39
C ILE A 21 11.91 -10.41 28.11
N ALA A 22 12.03 -10.27 29.44
CA ALA A 22 12.99 -11.05 30.22
C ALA A 22 12.73 -12.56 30.12
N ARG A 23 11.47 -12.99 30.11
CA ARG A 23 11.10 -14.41 29.92
C ARG A 23 11.38 -14.91 28.51
N ILE A 24 11.13 -14.08 27.48
CA ILE A 24 11.44 -14.38 26.08
C ILE A 24 12.96 -14.57 25.89
N ARG A 25 13.77 -13.67 26.45
CA ARG A 25 15.24 -13.74 26.40
C ARG A 25 15.83 -15.00 27.05
N GLN A 26 15.07 -15.67 27.92
CA GLN A 26 15.47 -16.91 28.59
C GLN A 26 15.18 -18.18 27.77
N ILE A 27 14.48 -18.07 26.64
CA ILE A 27 14.14 -19.24 25.79
C ILE A 27 15.41 -20.00 25.38
N PRO A 28 16.47 -19.36 24.85
CA PRO A 28 17.67 -20.08 24.39
C PRO A 28 18.42 -20.84 25.49
N GLN A 29 18.34 -20.38 26.74
CA GLN A 29 19.00 -21.02 27.88
C GLN A 29 18.15 -22.14 28.51
N LYS A 30 16.83 -22.12 28.31
CA LYS A 30 15.90 -23.06 28.95
C LYS A 30 15.48 -24.24 28.07
N HIS A 31 15.63 -24.11 26.74
CA HIS A 31 15.10 -25.04 25.73
C HIS A 31 16.14 -25.35 24.66
N GLY A 32 16.03 -26.54 24.05
CA GLY A 32 16.88 -26.92 22.93
C GLY A 32 16.58 -26.11 21.67
N THR A 33 17.56 -25.91 20.79
CA THR A 33 17.42 -25.12 19.55
C THR A 33 16.24 -25.59 18.69
N ASP A 34 15.98 -26.90 18.64
CA ASP A 34 14.89 -27.50 17.85
C ASP A 34 13.49 -27.09 18.36
N GLU A 35 13.38 -26.62 19.60
CA GLU A 35 12.11 -26.20 20.22
C GLU A 35 11.84 -24.70 20.04
N HIS A 36 12.87 -23.90 19.70
CA HIS A 36 12.78 -22.44 19.70
C HIS A 36 11.73 -21.93 18.72
N ALA A 37 11.76 -22.40 17.47
CA ALA A 37 10.83 -21.93 16.43
C ALA A 37 9.37 -22.16 16.85
N SER A 38 9.04 -23.35 17.36
CA SER A 38 7.70 -23.68 17.83
C SER A 38 7.28 -22.86 19.06
N LEU A 39 8.22 -22.58 19.99
CA LEU A 39 7.97 -21.74 21.16
C LEU A 39 7.62 -20.30 20.76
N TYR A 40 8.44 -19.65 19.93
CA TYR A 40 8.17 -18.30 19.47
C TYR A 40 6.87 -18.21 18.67
N ALA A 41 6.60 -19.21 17.81
CA ALA A 41 5.35 -19.27 17.06
C ALA A 41 4.12 -19.43 17.96
N ALA A 42 4.20 -20.26 19.01
CA ALA A 42 3.11 -20.44 19.96
C ALA A 42 2.85 -19.17 20.80
N VAL A 43 3.92 -18.50 21.23
CA VAL A 43 3.83 -17.19 21.91
C VAL A 43 3.22 -16.14 20.99
N ALA A 44 3.71 -16.02 19.75
CA ALA A 44 3.18 -15.14 18.71
C ALA A 44 1.67 -15.35 18.53
N LYS A 45 1.25 -16.61 18.34
CA LYS A 45 -0.15 -16.98 18.13
C LYS A 45 -1.06 -16.60 19.31
N ARG A 46 -0.58 -16.82 20.54
CA ARG A 46 -1.41 -16.65 21.74
C ARG A 46 -1.47 -15.19 22.21
N PHE A 47 -0.38 -14.43 22.05
CA PHE A 47 -0.26 -13.09 22.63
C PHE A 47 -0.31 -11.95 21.60
N TYR A 48 0.32 -12.12 20.44
CA TYR A 48 0.51 -11.02 19.48
C TYR A 48 -0.55 -11.00 18.39
N VAL A 49 -0.95 -12.18 17.87
CA VAL A 49 -1.99 -12.28 16.83
C VAL A 49 -3.32 -11.60 17.21
N PRO A 50 -3.82 -11.66 18.46
CA PRO A 50 -5.06 -10.96 18.84
C PRO A 50 -5.02 -9.44 18.64
N ASN A 51 -3.84 -8.82 18.57
CA ASN A 51 -3.68 -7.37 18.39
C ASN A 51 -3.59 -6.97 16.90
N LEU A 52 -3.53 -7.93 15.98
CA LEU A 52 -3.46 -7.64 14.54
C LEU A 52 -4.85 -7.24 14.02
N ALA A 53 -4.92 -6.08 13.37
CA ALA A 53 -6.15 -5.58 12.79
C ALA A 53 -6.34 -6.04 11.33
N PRO A 54 -7.60 -6.23 10.88
CA PRO A 54 -7.93 -6.48 9.49
C PRO A 54 -7.88 -5.18 8.68
N ASP A 55 -6.67 -4.63 8.47
CA ASP A 55 -6.48 -3.34 7.78
C ASP A 55 -7.05 -3.32 6.35
N PHE A 56 -7.27 -4.50 5.75
CA PHE A 56 -7.96 -4.63 4.46
C PHE A 56 -9.41 -4.15 4.47
N ALA A 57 -10.00 -3.93 5.64
CA ALA A 57 -11.34 -3.35 5.78
C ALA A 57 -11.36 -1.84 5.50
N TYR A 58 -10.20 -1.18 5.45
CA TYR A 58 -10.07 0.26 5.30
C TYR A 58 -9.28 0.62 4.05
N VAL A 59 -9.63 1.75 3.44
CA VAL A 59 -8.92 2.33 2.30
C VAL A 59 -8.71 3.81 2.58
N HIS A 60 -7.53 4.32 2.26
CA HIS A 60 -7.33 5.77 2.24
C HIS A 60 -8.19 6.34 1.13
N TRP A 61 -9.09 7.24 1.50
CA TRP A 61 -9.98 7.86 0.55
C TRP A 61 -9.32 9.06 -0.10
N ARG A 62 -9.66 9.31 -1.36
CA ARG A 62 -9.29 10.54 -2.06
C ARG A 62 -10.53 11.18 -2.64
N SER A 63 -10.65 12.49 -2.50
CA SER A 63 -11.82 13.23 -2.95
C SER A 63 -12.05 13.16 -4.46
N ASP A 64 -11.00 12.90 -5.26
CA ASP A 64 -11.14 12.73 -6.73
C ASP A 64 -11.87 11.45 -7.15
N TYR A 65 -12.16 10.54 -6.21
CA TYR A 65 -12.98 9.34 -6.41
C TYR A 65 -14.44 9.52 -5.97
N GLU A 66 -14.85 10.73 -5.56
CA GLU A 66 -16.22 11.01 -5.17
C GLU A 66 -17.21 10.81 -6.32
N LEU A 67 -18.38 10.25 -5.99
CA LEU A 67 -19.41 9.92 -6.98
C LEU A 67 -19.93 11.17 -7.69
N ALA A 68 -20.10 12.29 -6.98
CA ALA A 68 -20.66 13.51 -7.55
C ALA A 68 -19.79 14.06 -8.69
N ASP A 69 -18.47 14.13 -8.48
CA ASP A 69 -17.52 14.61 -9.48
C ASP A 69 -17.46 13.67 -10.69
N PHE A 70 -17.47 12.36 -10.43
CA PHE A 70 -17.53 11.35 -11.48
C PHE A 70 -18.82 11.49 -12.32
N MET A 71 -19.98 11.62 -11.66
CA MET A 71 -21.27 11.76 -12.33
C MET A 71 -21.33 13.04 -13.17
N GLY A 72 -20.76 14.15 -12.69
CA GLY A 72 -20.66 15.39 -13.47
C GLY A 72 -19.88 15.21 -14.78
N ALA A 73 -18.73 14.52 -14.74
CA ALA A 73 -17.97 14.20 -15.94
C ALA A 73 -18.70 13.22 -16.86
N TYR A 74 -19.38 12.22 -16.31
CA TYR A 74 -20.21 11.27 -17.05
C TYR A 74 -21.33 11.96 -17.80
N ASP A 75 -22.09 12.83 -17.14
CA ASP A 75 -23.21 13.55 -17.75
C ASP A 75 -22.75 14.50 -18.87
N LEU A 76 -21.54 15.07 -18.77
CA LEU A 76 -20.94 15.87 -19.84
C LEU A 76 -20.56 14.99 -21.03
N ALA A 77 -19.94 13.83 -20.80
CA ALA A 77 -19.57 12.89 -21.84
C ALA A 77 -20.81 12.33 -22.56
N ALA A 78 -21.81 11.88 -21.79
CA ALA A 78 -23.05 11.34 -22.32
C ALA A 78 -23.83 12.40 -23.12
N ARG A 79 -23.98 13.63 -22.62
CA ARG A 79 -24.64 14.71 -23.39
C ARG A 79 -23.85 15.09 -24.64
N GLY A 80 -22.53 15.23 -24.52
CA GLY A 80 -21.66 15.64 -25.63
C GLY A 80 -21.64 14.65 -26.80
N THR A 81 -21.91 13.38 -26.52
CA THR A 81 -21.93 12.25 -27.47
C THR A 81 -23.34 11.72 -27.76
N GLU A 82 -24.40 12.43 -27.32
CA GLU A 82 -25.79 12.02 -27.50
C GLU A 82 -26.06 10.57 -27.01
N GLY A 83 -25.64 10.28 -25.77
CA GLY A 83 -25.74 8.95 -25.18
C GLY A 83 -24.75 7.95 -25.79
N PHE A 84 -23.54 8.40 -26.13
CA PHE A 84 -22.49 7.62 -26.79
C PHE A 84 -22.86 7.13 -28.21
N THR A 85 -23.83 7.77 -28.87
CA THR A 85 -24.19 7.48 -30.26
C THR A 85 -23.33 8.23 -31.28
N ARG A 86 -22.80 9.39 -30.88
CA ARG A 86 -21.90 10.25 -31.67
C ARG A 86 -20.48 10.19 -31.12
N VAL A 87 -19.68 9.31 -31.71
CA VAL A 87 -18.38 8.85 -31.18
C VAL A 87 -17.30 8.72 -32.27
N SER A 88 -17.45 9.47 -33.37
CA SER A 88 -16.36 9.64 -34.33
C SER A 88 -15.18 10.38 -33.67
N PRO A 89 -13.97 10.31 -34.22
CA PRO A 89 -12.84 11.09 -33.72
C PRO A 89 -13.17 12.58 -33.56
N GLU A 90 -13.87 13.19 -34.51
CA GLU A 90 -14.25 14.61 -34.49
C GLU A 90 -15.26 14.91 -33.38
N ASP A 91 -16.22 14.01 -33.14
CA ASP A 91 -17.19 14.15 -32.05
C ASP A 91 -16.49 14.04 -30.69
N LEU A 92 -15.59 13.07 -30.52
CA LEU A 92 -14.82 12.89 -29.29
C LEU A 92 -13.86 14.06 -29.05
N GLU A 93 -13.16 14.53 -30.08
CA GLU A 93 -12.27 15.70 -30.00
C GLU A 93 -13.05 16.93 -29.53
N ARG A 94 -14.18 17.23 -30.17
CA ARG A 94 -15.05 18.35 -29.78
C ARG A 94 -15.47 18.27 -28.31
N VAL A 95 -15.83 17.07 -27.84
CA VAL A 95 -16.26 16.85 -26.45
C VAL A 95 -15.09 17.02 -25.48
N ILE A 96 -13.92 16.44 -25.78
CA ILE A 96 -12.73 16.54 -24.92
C ILE A 96 -12.20 17.98 -24.90
N LEU A 97 -12.18 18.67 -26.03
CA LEU A 97 -11.73 20.07 -26.11
C LEU A 97 -12.64 20.99 -25.31
N GLY A 98 -13.96 20.84 -25.45
CA GLY A 98 -14.93 21.67 -24.72
C GLY A 98 -15.08 21.31 -23.24
N GLN A 99 -14.86 20.04 -22.88
CA GLN A 99 -15.02 19.50 -21.54
C GLN A 99 -13.92 18.46 -21.22
N PRO A 100 -12.68 18.88 -20.91
CA PRO A 100 -11.53 17.97 -20.77
C PRO A 100 -11.70 16.85 -19.74
N ALA A 101 -12.49 17.08 -18.68
CA ALA A 101 -12.78 16.07 -17.67
C ALA A 101 -13.48 14.82 -18.24
N THR A 102 -14.13 14.92 -19.40
CA THR A 102 -14.76 13.78 -20.09
C THR A 102 -13.76 12.72 -20.54
N LEU A 103 -12.48 13.07 -20.71
CA LEU A 103 -11.42 12.11 -21.01
C LEU A 103 -11.36 10.99 -19.96
N ARG A 104 -11.68 11.30 -18.70
CA ARG A 104 -11.74 10.32 -17.61
C ARG A 104 -12.75 9.23 -17.93
N ILE A 105 -13.92 9.61 -18.45
CA ILE A 105 -15.00 8.68 -18.78
C ILE A 105 -14.57 7.79 -19.94
N PHE A 106 -14.03 8.37 -21.01
CA PHE A 106 -13.55 7.62 -22.15
C PHE A 106 -12.44 6.64 -21.76
N ARG A 107 -11.45 7.07 -20.96
CA ARG A 107 -10.41 6.18 -20.44
C ARG A 107 -10.98 5.02 -19.63
N LEU A 108 -11.95 5.29 -18.75
CA LEU A 108 -12.54 4.27 -17.90
C LEU A 108 -13.35 3.25 -18.70
N LEU A 109 -14.02 3.66 -19.79
CA LEU A 109 -14.64 2.74 -20.74
C LEU A 109 -13.62 1.75 -21.32
N LEU A 110 -12.40 2.20 -21.62
CA LEU A 110 -11.32 1.31 -22.11
C LEU A 110 -10.77 0.36 -21.03
N GLY A 111 -11.04 0.63 -19.74
CA GLY A 111 -10.49 -0.14 -18.61
C GLY A 111 -9.01 0.18 -18.34
N PHE A 112 -8.53 1.35 -18.76
CA PHE A 112 -7.10 1.71 -18.71
C PHE A 112 -6.79 2.65 -17.53
N THR A 113 -5.57 2.59 -17.03
CA THR A 113 -5.00 3.63 -16.15
C THR A 113 -4.59 4.86 -16.95
N THR A 114 -4.36 6.00 -16.31
CA THR A 114 -3.89 7.22 -17.00
C THR A 114 -2.54 7.02 -17.68
N GLN A 115 -1.70 6.15 -17.10
CA GLN A 115 -0.40 5.79 -17.66
C GLN A 115 -0.54 4.87 -18.88
N GLU A 116 -1.47 3.92 -18.85
CA GLU A 116 -1.76 3.06 -20.00
C GLU A 116 -2.32 3.89 -21.17
N LEU A 117 -3.24 4.83 -20.92
CA LEU A 117 -3.73 5.72 -21.97
C LEU A 117 -2.59 6.58 -22.56
N ALA A 118 -1.74 7.16 -21.71
CA ALA A 118 -0.57 7.91 -22.18
C ALA A 118 0.36 7.05 -23.08
N ALA A 119 0.65 5.82 -22.68
CA ALA A 119 1.43 4.89 -23.50
C ALA A 119 0.76 4.57 -24.84
N CYS A 120 -0.58 4.48 -24.88
CA CYS A 120 -1.32 4.26 -26.12
C CYS A 120 -1.24 5.45 -27.07
N THR A 121 -1.23 6.69 -26.54
CA THR A 121 -1.01 7.87 -27.38
C THR A 121 0.38 7.89 -27.99
N GLN A 122 1.36 7.26 -27.35
CA GLN A 122 2.69 7.10 -27.92
C GLN A 122 2.67 6.12 -29.09
N LEU A 123 2.07 4.93 -28.90
CA LEU A 123 1.94 3.93 -29.96
C LEU A 123 1.22 4.50 -31.20
N PHE A 124 0.10 5.20 -30.96
CA PHE A 124 -0.66 5.83 -32.04
C PHE A 124 0.10 7.00 -32.69
N GLY A 125 0.78 7.83 -31.88
CA GLY A 125 1.55 8.97 -32.39
C GLY A 125 2.75 8.59 -33.25
N GLU A 126 3.36 7.42 -33.01
CA GLU A 126 4.42 6.87 -33.87
C GLU A 126 3.91 6.48 -35.28
N GLU A 127 2.62 6.14 -35.42
CA GLU A 127 2.01 5.78 -36.69
C GLU A 127 1.43 6.98 -37.45
N GLU A 128 0.87 7.97 -36.73
CA GLU A 128 0.01 9.01 -37.29
C GLU A 128 0.56 10.45 -37.17
N ASP A 129 1.81 10.61 -36.73
CA ASP A 129 2.51 11.91 -36.56
C ASP A 129 1.72 12.93 -35.70
N VAL A 130 1.04 12.44 -34.66
CA VAL A 130 0.30 13.26 -33.69
C VAL A 130 1.05 13.41 -32.36
N PRO A 131 0.91 14.53 -31.62
CA PRO A 131 1.62 14.74 -30.37
C PRO A 131 1.27 13.70 -29.29
N VAL A 132 2.26 13.23 -28.56
CA VAL A 132 2.10 12.25 -27.46
C VAL A 132 1.64 12.93 -26.16
N LEU A 133 0.71 12.30 -25.45
CA LEU A 133 0.28 12.76 -24.13
C LEU A 133 1.09 12.09 -23.03
N THR A 134 1.70 12.89 -22.17
CA THR A 134 2.32 12.36 -20.94
C THR A 134 1.24 11.95 -19.93
N ASN A 135 1.57 11.03 -19.01
CA ASN A 135 0.68 10.67 -17.89
C ASN A 135 0.22 11.90 -17.09
N GLY A 136 1.12 12.88 -16.88
CA GLY A 136 0.79 14.14 -16.22
C GLY A 136 -0.23 14.97 -16.99
N LYS A 137 -0.11 15.02 -18.32
CA LYS A 137 -1.06 15.73 -19.19
C LYS A 137 -2.44 15.07 -19.17
N VAL A 138 -2.51 13.73 -19.24
CA VAL A 138 -3.77 12.97 -19.11
C VAL A 138 -4.46 13.30 -17.78
N LYS A 139 -3.73 13.20 -16.64
CA LYS A 139 -4.27 13.54 -15.31
C LYS A 139 -4.78 14.99 -15.23
N SER A 140 -4.04 15.92 -15.82
CA SER A 140 -4.42 17.34 -15.85
C SER A 140 -5.73 17.56 -16.61
N MET A 141 -5.88 16.97 -17.80
CA MET A 141 -7.12 17.02 -18.57
C MET A 141 -8.29 16.36 -17.83
N GLU A 142 -8.09 15.18 -17.22
CA GLU A 142 -9.11 14.50 -16.41
C GLU A 142 -9.54 15.29 -15.17
N SER A 143 -8.71 16.25 -14.72
CA SER A 143 -9.04 17.18 -13.64
C SER A 143 -9.74 18.45 -14.14
N GLY A 144 -10.07 18.53 -15.44
CA GLY A 144 -10.78 19.65 -16.05
C GLY A 144 -9.89 20.79 -16.54
N VAL A 145 -8.56 20.67 -16.49
CA VAL A 145 -7.65 21.67 -17.05
C VAL A 145 -7.82 21.69 -18.57
N GLN A 146 -7.90 22.91 -19.13
CA GLN A 146 -8.12 23.13 -20.56
C GLN A 146 -7.12 22.37 -21.44
N ALA A 147 -7.66 21.62 -22.40
CA ALA A 147 -6.88 20.90 -23.39
C ALA A 147 -6.49 21.84 -24.54
N SER A 148 -5.33 21.60 -25.17
CA SER A 148 -5.08 22.18 -26.50
C SER A 148 -5.85 21.39 -27.56
N MET A 149 -6.01 21.96 -28.74
CA MET A 149 -6.64 21.28 -29.87
C MET A 149 -5.91 19.97 -30.20
N GLU A 150 -4.58 20.01 -30.27
CA GLU A 150 -3.75 18.84 -30.56
C GLU A 150 -3.89 17.78 -29.46
N SER A 151 -3.94 18.19 -28.19
CA SER A 151 -4.10 17.24 -27.09
C SER A 151 -5.46 16.54 -27.12
N ALA A 152 -6.53 17.27 -27.46
CA ALA A 152 -7.87 16.72 -27.60
C ALA A 152 -7.96 15.77 -28.80
N GLN A 153 -7.34 16.15 -29.92
CA GLN A 153 -7.29 15.36 -31.14
C GLN A 153 -6.55 14.03 -30.92
N THR A 154 -5.35 14.05 -30.34
CA THR A 154 -4.61 12.81 -30.01
C THR A 154 -5.43 11.90 -29.11
N ALA A 155 -6.04 12.44 -28.05
CA ALA A 155 -6.86 11.66 -27.14
C ALA A 155 -8.06 11.03 -27.84
N ALA A 156 -8.76 11.79 -28.68
CA ALA A 156 -9.93 11.33 -29.42
C ALA A 156 -9.59 10.22 -30.41
N LEU A 157 -8.55 10.40 -31.22
CA LEU A 157 -8.08 9.41 -32.17
C LEU A 157 -7.63 8.11 -31.47
N THR A 158 -6.86 8.25 -30.38
CA THR A 158 -6.39 7.10 -29.60
C THR A 158 -7.57 6.32 -28.99
N VAL A 159 -8.53 7.02 -28.35
CA VAL A 159 -9.72 6.38 -27.77
C VAL A 159 -10.53 5.66 -28.84
N HIS A 160 -10.75 6.31 -29.99
CA HIS A 160 -11.50 5.73 -31.10
C HIS A 160 -10.80 4.47 -31.62
N SER A 161 -9.50 4.56 -31.92
CA SER A 161 -8.69 3.45 -32.45
C SER A 161 -8.64 2.24 -31.49
N ILE A 162 -8.59 2.48 -30.17
CA ILE A 162 -8.68 1.38 -29.19
C ILE A 162 -10.08 0.76 -29.22
N MET A 163 -11.14 1.57 -29.15
CA MET A 163 -12.52 1.07 -29.07
C MET A 163 -12.96 0.32 -30.33
N THR A 164 -12.41 0.66 -31.49
CA THR A 164 -12.64 -0.04 -32.77
C THR A 164 -11.69 -1.23 -32.99
N GLY A 165 -10.77 -1.50 -32.06
CA GLY A 165 -9.82 -2.60 -32.13
C GLY A 165 -8.70 -2.40 -33.17
N GLN A 166 -8.46 -1.15 -33.59
CA GLN A 166 -7.48 -0.81 -34.62
C GLN A 166 -6.06 -0.61 -34.04
N LEU A 167 -5.94 -0.16 -32.78
CA LEU A 167 -4.62 0.14 -32.20
C LEU A 167 -3.79 -1.12 -31.87
N PHE A 168 -4.44 -2.24 -31.55
CA PHE A 168 -3.76 -3.43 -31.07
C PHE A 168 -4.04 -4.64 -31.94
N GLU A 169 -2.98 -5.38 -32.28
CA GLU A 169 -3.11 -6.69 -32.90
C GLU A 169 -3.95 -7.66 -32.04
N GLU A 170 -4.50 -8.69 -32.69
CA GLU A 170 -5.20 -9.76 -31.98
C GLU A 170 -4.23 -10.54 -31.07
N PRO A 171 -4.55 -10.75 -29.78
CA PRO A 171 -3.69 -11.50 -28.88
C PRO A 171 -3.53 -12.97 -29.35
N THR A 172 -2.32 -13.50 -29.26
CA THR A 172 -2.03 -14.91 -29.56
C THR A 172 -2.14 -15.77 -28.29
N GLY A 173 -2.86 -16.90 -28.38
CA GLY A 173 -2.97 -17.87 -27.28
C GLY A 173 -4.11 -17.56 -26.30
N SER A 174 -3.79 -17.58 -25.00
CA SER A 174 -4.76 -17.40 -23.90
C SER A 174 -5.04 -15.95 -23.43
N PRO A 175 -4.20 -14.92 -23.71
CA PRO A 175 -4.53 -13.54 -23.35
C PRO A 175 -5.80 -13.03 -24.02
N ARG A 176 -6.52 -12.14 -23.35
CA ARG A 176 -7.69 -11.42 -23.85
C ARG A 176 -7.44 -9.93 -23.83
N ARG A 177 -8.12 -9.17 -24.69
CA ARG A 177 -8.09 -7.72 -24.64
C ARG A 177 -8.83 -7.23 -23.41
N LYS A 178 -8.41 -6.10 -22.84
CA LYS A 178 -9.16 -5.46 -21.75
C LYS A 178 -10.57 -5.02 -22.18
N LEU A 179 -10.81 -4.84 -23.49
CA LEU A 179 -12.11 -4.54 -24.06
C LEU A 179 -13.06 -5.74 -24.10
N ASP A 180 -12.55 -6.97 -23.93
CA ASP A 180 -13.34 -8.22 -23.92
C ASP A 180 -14.13 -8.37 -22.60
N LYS A 181 -14.78 -7.28 -22.17
CA LYS A 181 -15.64 -7.15 -21.00
C LYS A 181 -17.05 -6.74 -21.45
N PRO A 182 -18.09 -7.07 -20.67
CA PRO A 182 -19.49 -6.99 -21.13
C PRO A 182 -19.94 -5.62 -21.66
N ASP A 183 -19.34 -4.54 -21.17
CA ASP A 183 -19.68 -3.15 -21.51
C ASP A 183 -18.92 -2.61 -22.74
N THR A 184 -17.97 -3.36 -23.30
CA THR A 184 -17.18 -2.94 -24.49
C THR A 184 -16.89 -4.05 -25.51
N VAL A 185 -17.45 -5.25 -25.34
CA VAL A 185 -17.17 -6.40 -26.22
C VAL A 185 -17.52 -6.13 -27.70
N ASP A 186 -18.57 -5.36 -27.96
CA ASP A 186 -18.97 -4.89 -29.29
C ASP A 186 -18.63 -3.39 -29.49
N GLY A 187 -17.58 -2.92 -28.81
CA GLY A 187 -17.12 -1.54 -28.83
C GLY A 187 -18.20 -0.56 -28.33
N TRP A 188 -18.39 0.53 -29.08
CA TRP A 188 -19.37 1.57 -28.75
C TRP A 188 -20.81 1.06 -28.69
N SER A 189 -21.16 -0.02 -29.40
CA SER A 189 -22.51 -0.59 -29.36
C SER A 189 -22.86 -1.14 -27.96
N SER A 190 -21.90 -1.81 -27.30
CA SER A 190 -22.08 -2.28 -25.92
C SER A 190 -22.19 -1.11 -24.93
N VAL A 191 -21.39 -0.05 -25.13
CA VAL A 191 -21.44 1.17 -24.31
C VAL A 191 -22.82 1.84 -24.41
N GLN A 192 -23.33 2.01 -25.63
CA GLN A 192 -24.65 2.59 -25.89
C GLN A 192 -25.77 1.77 -25.26
N ALA A 193 -25.72 0.44 -25.39
CA ALA A 193 -26.70 -0.44 -24.76
C ALA A 193 -26.69 -0.28 -23.22
N CYS A 194 -25.51 -0.26 -22.59
CA CYS A 194 -25.39 -0.04 -21.15
C CYS A 194 -25.89 1.35 -20.72
N ALA A 195 -25.59 2.40 -21.49
CA ALA A 195 -26.02 3.77 -21.19
C ALA A 195 -27.54 3.95 -21.31
N ARG A 196 -28.17 3.28 -22.29
CA ARG A 196 -29.62 3.35 -22.54
C ARG A 196 -30.41 2.47 -21.58
N ASP A 197 -30.00 1.22 -21.39
CA ASP A 197 -30.79 0.19 -20.72
C ASP A 197 -30.38 0.01 -19.25
N GLY A 198 -29.27 0.63 -18.84
CA GLY A 198 -28.65 0.45 -17.53
C GLY A 198 -27.80 -0.82 -17.46
N VAL A 199 -27.10 -0.99 -16.33
CA VAL A 199 -26.23 -2.15 -16.07
C VAL A 199 -26.88 -3.05 -15.01
N PRO A 200 -27.16 -4.33 -15.32
CA PRO A 200 -27.67 -5.26 -14.32
C PRO A 200 -26.69 -5.43 -13.16
N PHE A 201 -27.19 -5.53 -11.92
CA PHE A 201 -26.34 -5.66 -10.73
C PHE A 201 -25.38 -6.85 -10.80
N GLY A 202 -25.78 -7.97 -11.41
CA GLY A 202 -24.90 -9.12 -11.64
C GLY A 202 -23.69 -8.82 -12.52
N MET A 203 -23.86 -7.98 -13.56
CA MET A 203 -22.76 -7.53 -14.42
C MET A 203 -21.79 -6.63 -13.64
N PHE A 204 -22.33 -5.72 -12.84
CA PHE A 204 -21.54 -4.87 -11.94
C PHE A 204 -20.72 -5.67 -10.92
N LEU A 205 -21.30 -6.73 -10.32
CA LEU A 205 -20.58 -7.63 -9.43
C LEU A 205 -19.52 -8.47 -10.16
N HIS A 206 -19.79 -8.90 -11.40
CA HIS A 206 -18.81 -9.61 -12.21
C HIS A 206 -17.57 -8.74 -12.48
N GLN A 207 -17.74 -7.46 -12.82
CA GLN A 207 -16.61 -6.54 -12.98
C GLN A 207 -15.81 -6.38 -11.67
N ARG A 208 -16.48 -6.34 -10.51
CA ARG A 208 -15.81 -6.33 -9.19
C ARG A 208 -15.05 -7.62 -8.90
N HIS A 209 -15.47 -8.77 -9.43
CA HIS A 209 -14.80 -10.05 -9.19
C HIS A 209 -13.39 -10.09 -9.79
N TYR A 210 -13.22 -9.62 -11.03
CA TYR A 210 -11.90 -9.63 -11.69
C TYR A 210 -11.11 -8.31 -11.54
N GLY A 211 -11.79 -7.17 -11.32
CA GLY A 211 -11.15 -5.85 -11.20
C GLY A 211 -11.00 -5.33 -9.76
N GLY A 212 -11.86 -5.77 -8.84
CA GLY A 212 -11.93 -5.26 -7.46
C GLY A 212 -12.50 -3.83 -7.37
N ALA A 213 -13.34 -3.56 -6.36
CA ALA A 213 -13.99 -2.25 -6.22
C ALA A 213 -13.02 -1.11 -5.90
N PHE A 214 -11.96 -1.39 -5.14
CA PHE A 214 -11.01 -0.38 -4.64
C PHE A 214 -9.63 -0.48 -5.27
N ARG A 215 -9.45 -1.25 -6.35
CA ARG A 215 -8.10 -1.55 -6.84
C ARG A 215 -7.34 -0.29 -7.29
N GLN A 216 -7.97 0.57 -8.08
CA GLN A 216 -7.36 1.83 -8.51
C GLN A 216 -7.08 2.77 -7.33
N LEU A 217 -7.99 2.84 -6.36
CA LEU A 217 -7.79 3.65 -5.15
C LEU A 217 -6.59 3.12 -4.34
N LEU A 218 -6.54 1.81 -4.10
CA LEU A 218 -5.44 1.15 -3.38
C LEU A 218 -4.08 1.34 -4.05
N ASP A 219 -4.03 1.29 -5.38
CA ASP A 219 -2.81 1.56 -6.14
C ASP A 219 -2.41 3.04 -6.01
N ALA A 220 -3.39 3.95 -6.09
CA ALA A 220 -3.20 5.40 -5.97
C ALA A 220 -2.85 5.89 -4.55
N THR A 221 -3.16 5.13 -3.50
CA THR A 221 -2.87 5.45 -2.09
C THR A 221 -1.85 4.49 -1.48
N SER A 222 -1.12 3.74 -2.31
CA SER A 222 -0.16 2.72 -1.86
C SER A 222 0.93 3.28 -0.95
N THR A 223 1.42 4.50 -1.22
CA THR A 223 2.39 5.21 -0.36
C THR A 223 1.79 5.60 1.00
N GLN A 224 0.57 6.16 1.03
CA GLN A 224 -0.10 6.51 2.28
C GLN A 224 -0.34 5.28 3.15
N ARG A 225 -0.79 4.18 2.53
CA ARG A 225 -0.91 2.88 3.21
C ARG A 225 0.45 2.36 3.69
N GLY A 226 1.50 2.61 2.90
CA GLY A 226 2.86 2.25 3.23
C GLY A 226 3.39 2.98 4.46
N ASN A 227 2.95 4.23 4.69
CA ASN A 227 3.36 5.09 5.79
C ASN A 227 2.42 5.05 7.00
N LEU A 228 1.24 4.43 6.91
CA LEU A 228 0.23 4.50 7.96
C LEU A 228 0.77 4.08 9.34
N ILE A 229 1.63 3.05 9.36
CA ILE A 229 2.22 2.55 10.61
C ILE A 229 3.25 3.54 11.15
N GLU A 230 4.10 4.04 10.26
CA GLU A 230 5.13 5.02 10.54
C GLU A 230 4.53 6.35 11.02
N ASP A 231 3.45 6.81 10.40
CA ASP A 231 2.73 8.03 10.78
C ASP A 231 2.11 7.89 12.18
N ALA A 232 1.55 6.72 12.52
CA ALA A 232 1.03 6.45 13.86
C ALA A 232 2.14 6.40 14.93
N VAL A 233 3.31 5.86 14.59
CA VAL A 233 4.50 5.86 15.48
C VAL A 233 5.02 7.27 15.69
N GLU A 234 5.11 8.06 14.62
CA GLU A 234 5.50 9.47 14.66
C GLU A 234 4.54 10.29 15.53
N GLU A 235 3.23 10.18 15.32
CA GLU A 235 2.22 10.85 16.15
C GLU A 235 2.33 10.45 17.63
N LEU A 236 2.56 9.16 17.92
CA LEU A 236 2.79 8.70 19.30
C LEU A 236 4.02 9.36 19.93
N PHE A 237 5.13 9.43 19.19
CA PHE A 237 6.37 10.04 19.69
C PHE A 237 6.23 11.53 19.91
N GLU A 238 5.61 12.25 18.96
CA GLU A 238 5.33 13.68 19.08
C GLU A 238 4.44 13.97 20.29
N ALA A 239 3.36 13.20 20.47
CA ALA A 239 2.42 13.36 21.58
C ALA A 239 3.08 13.19 22.97
N HIS A 240 4.18 12.43 23.05
CA HIS A 240 4.89 12.12 24.29
C HIS A 240 6.26 12.80 24.42
N GLY A 241 6.61 13.69 23.47
CA GLY A 241 7.88 14.42 23.47
C GLY A 241 9.12 13.52 23.34
N ILE A 242 8.97 12.36 22.71
CA ILE A 242 10.07 11.41 22.50
C ILE A 242 10.93 11.91 21.33
N ARG A 243 12.26 11.94 21.51
CA ARG A 243 13.19 12.35 20.46
C ARG A 243 13.50 11.17 19.52
N TYR A 244 13.30 11.39 18.23
CA TYR A 244 13.54 10.39 17.19
C TYR A 244 14.05 11.02 15.89
N VAL A 245 14.60 10.19 15.02
CA VAL A 245 14.81 10.48 13.59
C VAL A 245 13.97 9.48 12.81
N ARG A 246 13.07 9.99 11.96
CA ARG A 246 12.38 9.18 10.94
C ARG A 246 13.32 9.02 9.75
N THR A 247 13.64 7.78 9.42
CA THR A 247 14.65 7.46 8.41
C THR A 247 14.07 7.63 7.01
N GLY A 248 14.87 8.19 6.11
CA GLY A 248 14.57 8.32 4.69
C GLY A 248 15.83 8.15 3.84
N ALA A 249 15.68 8.20 2.51
CA ALA A 249 16.82 8.07 1.60
C ALA A 249 17.85 9.22 1.75
N HIS A 250 17.44 10.36 2.30
CA HIS A 250 18.23 11.58 2.37
C HIS A 250 19.07 11.73 3.64
N ASN A 251 18.82 10.93 4.69
CA ASN A 251 19.46 11.07 6.01
C ASN A 251 20.20 9.81 6.50
N GLN A 252 20.43 8.82 5.60
CA GLN A 252 21.15 7.58 5.94
C GLN A 252 22.57 7.85 6.47
N ALA A 253 23.33 8.72 5.79
CA ALA A 253 24.70 9.04 6.19
C ALA A 253 24.77 9.76 7.54
N GLU A 254 23.79 10.63 7.83
CA GLU A 254 23.69 11.30 9.13
C GLU A 254 23.39 10.30 10.25
N ILE A 255 22.49 9.34 10.01
CA ILE A 255 22.15 8.29 10.97
C ILE A 255 23.38 7.42 11.28
N GLU A 256 24.16 7.05 10.26
CA GLU A 256 25.39 6.29 10.42
C GLU A 256 26.45 7.10 11.17
N GLU A 257 26.66 8.38 10.85
CA GLU A 257 27.66 9.23 11.52
C GLU A 257 27.29 9.51 12.98
N ARG A 258 26.02 9.79 13.27
CA ARG A 258 25.54 10.25 14.58
C ARG A 258 25.29 9.13 15.57
N PHE A 259 24.72 8.01 15.09
CA PHE A 259 24.29 6.90 15.95
C PHE A 259 25.04 5.60 15.69
N GLU A 260 26.04 5.64 14.80
CA GLU A 260 26.82 4.50 14.35
C GLU A 260 25.96 3.40 13.69
N VAL A 261 24.71 3.67 13.30
CA VAL A 261 23.82 2.70 12.66
C VAL A 261 24.23 2.52 11.20
N SER A 262 24.93 1.44 10.92
CA SER A 262 25.60 1.11 9.65
C SER A 262 24.81 0.16 8.74
N VAL A 263 23.71 -0.41 9.25
CA VAL A 263 22.82 -1.25 8.45
C VAL A 263 22.11 -0.43 7.37
N HIS A 264 22.21 -0.86 6.11
CA HIS A 264 21.59 -0.18 4.97
C HIS A 264 20.48 -1.03 4.33
N PRO A 265 19.28 -0.49 4.11
CA PRO A 265 18.80 0.80 4.64
C PRO A 265 18.76 0.79 6.18
N ALA A 266 18.88 1.96 6.82
CA ALA A 266 18.68 2.14 8.26
C ALA A 266 17.24 1.79 8.68
N PRO A 267 16.98 1.46 9.96
CA PRO A 267 15.64 1.17 10.46
C PRO A 267 14.70 2.36 10.29
N ASP A 268 13.38 2.13 10.18
CA ASP A 268 12.39 3.18 9.92
C ASP A 268 12.44 4.34 10.94
N PHE A 269 12.76 4.04 12.20
CA PHE A 269 13.02 5.05 13.23
C PHE A 269 14.27 4.74 14.07
N VAL A 270 14.96 5.81 14.44
CA VAL A 270 16.04 5.81 15.44
C VAL A 270 15.64 6.70 16.60
N VAL A 271 15.59 6.16 17.82
CA VAL A 271 15.17 6.89 19.03
C VAL A 271 16.39 7.19 19.90
N TYR A 272 16.51 8.42 20.38
CA TYR A 272 17.67 8.88 21.16
C TYR A 272 17.23 9.71 22.38
N ASP A 273 18.13 9.91 23.34
CA ASP A 273 17.86 10.71 24.53
C ASP A 273 18.37 12.16 24.43
N HIS A 274 18.28 12.90 25.54
CA HIS A 274 18.70 14.30 25.61
C HIS A 274 20.21 14.50 25.45
N SER A 275 21.00 13.46 25.72
CA SER A 275 22.45 13.44 25.56
C SER A 275 22.88 12.97 24.17
N ASP A 276 21.92 12.85 23.25
CA ASP A 276 22.12 12.40 21.88
C ASP A 276 22.60 10.96 21.74
N VAL A 277 22.30 10.13 22.74
CA VAL A 277 22.69 8.72 22.77
C VAL A 277 21.55 7.89 22.18
N LEU A 278 21.88 6.96 21.28
CA LEU A 278 20.95 5.97 20.74
C LEU A 278 20.32 5.14 21.86
N ARG A 279 18.98 5.04 21.87
CA ARG A 279 18.22 4.29 22.87
C ARG A 279 17.42 3.14 22.29
N ALA A 280 16.91 3.25 21.08
CA ALA A 280 16.19 2.18 20.40
C ALA A 280 16.22 2.33 18.88
N MET A 281 16.00 1.21 18.19
CA MET A 281 15.70 1.14 16.76
C MET A 281 14.29 0.58 16.57
N LEU A 282 13.54 1.11 15.60
CA LEU A 282 12.18 0.70 15.29
C LEU A 282 12.03 0.40 13.80
N GLU A 283 11.35 -0.69 13.47
CA GLU A 283 11.00 -1.05 12.10
C GLU A 283 9.48 -1.30 11.98
N CYS A 284 8.85 -0.64 11.02
CA CYS A 284 7.44 -0.70 10.70
C CYS A 284 7.20 -1.59 9.48
N LYS A 285 6.28 -2.55 9.57
CA LYS A 285 5.97 -3.45 8.44
C LYS A 285 4.50 -3.85 8.35
N GLY A 286 3.84 -3.40 7.28
CA GLY A 286 2.51 -3.89 6.87
C GLY A 286 2.58 -5.11 5.93
N ALA A 287 1.76 -6.15 6.16
CA ALA A 287 1.59 -7.28 5.26
C ALA A 287 0.20 -7.92 5.39
N ASN A 288 -0.51 -8.10 4.26
CA ASN A 288 -1.87 -8.68 4.26
C ASN A 288 -1.92 -10.16 3.83
N ASP A 289 -0.84 -10.69 3.27
CA ASP A 289 -0.68 -12.10 2.94
C ASP A 289 0.58 -12.68 3.60
N GLY A 290 0.57 -14.00 3.82
CA GLY A 290 1.64 -14.68 4.52
C GLY A 290 2.93 -14.89 3.70
N GLY A 291 2.91 -14.65 2.39
CA GLY A 291 4.11 -14.65 1.55
C GLY A 291 4.88 -13.35 1.74
N THR A 292 4.20 -12.23 1.54
CA THR A 292 4.77 -10.89 1.78
C THR A 292 5.26 -10.72 3.22
N ALA A 293 4.51 -11.24 4.21
CA ALA A 293 4.94 -11.18 5.62
C ALA A 293 6.24 -11.95 5.88
N ARG A 294 6.44 -13.10 5.23
CA ARG A 294 7.66 -13.91 5.35
C ARG A 294 8.88 -13.14 4.82
N ASP A 295 8.75 -12.55 3.63
CA ASP A 295 9.85 -11.79 3.02
C ASP A 295 10.24 -10.60 3.88
N LYS A 296 9.24 -9.91 4.46
CA LYS A 296 9.46 -8.79 5.38
C LYS A 296 10.03 -9.21 6.73
N ALA A 297 9.75 -10.42 7.23
CA ALA A 297 10.26 -10.89 8.52
C ALA A 297 11.80 -10.99 8.55
N LEU A 298 12.43 -11.29 7.41
CA LEU A 298 13.89 -11.43 7.30
C LEU A 298 14.64 -10.15 7.69
N ARG A 299 14.02 -8.98 7.48
CA ARG A 299 14.56 -7.67 7.84
C ARG A 299 14.90 -7.56 9.33
N PHE A 300 14.08 -8.14 10.20
CA PHE A 300 14.30 -8.09 11.65
C PHE A 300 15.51 -8.91 12.09
N ALA A 301 15.86 -9.98 11.37
CA ALA A 301 17.07 -10.74 11.64
C ALA A 301 18.33 -9.90 11.36
N THR A 302 18.33 -9.13 10.28
CA THR A 302 19.42 -8.19 9.95
C THR A 302 19.53 -7.08 10.99
N LEU A 303 18.41 -6.45 11.35
CA LEU A 303 18.39 -5.39 12.38
C LEU A 303 18.76 -5.91 13.77
N ARG A 304 18.48 -7.18 14.08
CA ARG A 304 18.95 -7.82 15.30
C ARG A 304 20.46 -7.90 15.36
N GLN A 305 21.14 -8.25 14.26
CA GLN A 305 22.61 -8.25 14.23
C GLN A 305 23.16 -6.86 14.51
N GLU A 306 22.52 -5.83 13.95
CA GLU A 306 22.90 -4.45 14.21
C GLU A 306 22.66 -4.03 15.67
N SER A 307 21.52 -4.42 16.24
CA SER A 307 21.21 -4.25 17.66
C SER A 307 22.30 -4.86 18.55
N LEU A 308 22.74 -6.09 18.25
CA LEU A 308 23.82 -6.75 18.99
C LEU A 308 25.16 -6.03 18.85
N ARG A 309 25.50 -5.55 17.63
CA ARG A 309 26.71 -4.75 17.41
C ARG A 309 26.70 -3.44 18.20
N LEU A 310 25.53 -2.82 18.33
CA LEU A 310 25.27 -1.61 19.12
C LEU A 310 24.95 -1.94 20.58
N ASN A 311 25.72 -2.85 21.19
CA ASN A 311 25.63 -3.22 22.61
C ASN A 311 24.23 -3.67 23.09
N GLY A 312 23.47 -4.32 22.22
CA GLY A 312 22.13 -4.81 22.55
C GLY A 312 21.07 -3.72 22.57
N THR A 313 21.24 -2.65 21.78
CA THR A 313 20.25 -1.58 21.62
C THR A 313 18.86 -2.18 21.31
N PRO A 314 17.82 -1.88 22.11
CA PRO A 314 16.47 -2.41 21.89
C PRO A 314 15.96 -2.23 20.46
N LEU A 315 15.55 -3.34 19.84
CA LEU A 315 14.86 -3.37 18.55
C LEU A 315 13.37 -3.59 18.77
N PHE A 316 12.54 -2.76 18.13
CA PHE A 316 11.09 -2.82 18.19
C PHE A 316 10.50 -3.06 16.79
N ALA A 317 9.44 -3.84 16.74
CA ALA A 317 8.63 -4.05 15.55
C ALA A 317 7.25 -3.43 15.73
N VAL A 318 6.77 -2.69 14.73
CA VAL A 318 5.37 -2.25 14.64
C VAL A 318 4.77 -2.83 13.37
N LEU A 319 3.74 -3.67 13.51
CA LEU A 319 3.24 -4.54 12.46
C LEU A 319 1.77 -4.26 12.16
N GLY A 320 1.42 -4.28 10.86
CA GLY A 320 0.05 -4.14 10.38
C GLY A 320 -0.33 -5.24 9.39
N GLY A 321 -1.62 -5.57 9.35
CA GLY A 321 -2.19 -6.55 8.42
C GLY A 321 -2.15 -8.02 8.87
N LEU A 322 -3.05 -8.82 8.28
CA LEU A 322 -3.26 -10.22 8.66
C LEU A 322 -2.21 -11.22 8.14
N GLY A 323 -1.28 -10.79 7.30
CA GLY A 323 -0.17 -11.65 6.85
C GLY A 323 0.67 -12.17 8.02
N TRP A 324 0.72 -11.41 9.12
CA TRP A 324 1.42 -11.75 10.35
C TRP A 324 0.69 -12.81 11.21
N THR A 325 -0.54 -13.20 10.87
CA THR A 325 -1.22 -14.32 11.56
C THR A 325 -0.55 -15.68 11.29
N ARG A 326 0.30 -15.75 10.25
CA ARG A 326 1.17 -16.87 9.97
C ARG A 326 2.37 -16.88 10.93
N VAL A 327 2.38 -17.76 11.93
CA VAL A 327 3.33 -17.61 13.04
C VAL A 327 4.68 -18.31 12.86
N ASN A 328 4.74 -19.45 12.15
CA ASN A 328 5.92 -20.32 12.18
C ASN A 328 7.16 -19.70 11.53
N ASP A 329 6.95 -18.94 10.47
CA ASP A 329 8.00 -18.41 9.59
C ASP A 329 7.81 -16.92 9.29
N THR A 330 6.92 -16.22 10.00
CA THR A 330 6.80 -14.75 9.93
C THR A 330 6.83 -14.13 11.33
N LEU A 331 5.71 -14.12 12.07
CA LEU A 331 5.63 -13.39 13.35
C LEU A 331 6.47 -14.01 14.47
N GLY A 332 6.60 -15.34 14.53
CA GLY A 332 7.48 -16.01 15.49
C GLY A 332 8.94 -15.55 15.38
N PRO A 333 9.55 -15.57 14.18
CA PRO A 333 10.85 -14.96 13.92
C PRO A 333 10.95 -13.47 14.35
N VAL A 334 9.94 -12.64 14.09
CA VAL A 334 9.95 -11.22 14.52
C VAL A 334 9.95 -11.11 16.05
N VAL A 335 9.10 -11.88 16.73
CA VAL A 335 9.07 -11.95 18.21
C VAL A 335 10.43 -12.38 18.75
N ARG A 336 11.07 -13.38 18.13
CA ARG A 336 12.43 -13.80 18.50
C ARG A 336 13.42 -12.65 18.34
N ASP A 337 13.40 -11.96 17.20
CA ASP A 337 14.43 -10.99 16.80
C ASP A 337 14.32 -9.64 17.50
N CYS A 338 13.13 -9.31 18.01
CA CYS A 338 12.89 -8.11 18.82
C CYS A 338 12.86 -8.40 20.34
N ASP A 339 13.23 -9.61 20.77
CA ASP A 339 13.05 -10.10 22.15
C ASP A 339 11.61 -9.91 22.68
N GLY A 340 10.62 -9.99 21.79
CA GLY A 340 9.22 -9.80 22.09
C GLY A 340 8.69 -8.37 21.99
N ARG A 341 9.52 -7.37 21.67
CA ARG A 341 9.08 -5.99 21.44
C ARG A 341 8.40 -5.84 20.08
N ALA A 342 7.24 -6.46 19.93
CA ALA A 342 6.41 -6.40 18.74
C ALA A 342 5.02 -5.88 19.08
N PHE A 343 4.59 -4.86 18.36
CA PHE A 343 3.34 -4.14 18.58
C PHE A 343 2.56 -4.07 17.27
N ALA A 344 1.26 -3.85 17.40
CA ALA A 344 0.37 -3.50 16.29
C ALA A 344 -0.30 -2.18 16.63
N LEU A 345 -0.96 -1.56 15.66
CA LEU A 345 -1.67 -0.29 15.88
C LEU A 345 -2.66 -0.37 17.04
N ALA A 346 -3.33 -1.51 17.21
CA ALA A 346 -4.32 -1.71 18.27
C ALA A 346 -3.73 -1.67 19.69
N ASN A 347 -2.43 -1.88 19.86
CA ASN A 347 -1.75 -1.85 21.14
C ASN A 347 -0.46 -1.00 21.10
N LEU A 348 -0.39 -0.04 20.19
CA LEU A 348 0.80 0.77 19.94
C LEU A 348 1.20 1.59 21.18
N ASP A 349 0.22 2.14 21.92
CA ASP A 349 0.47 2.88 23.16
C ASP A 349 1.20 2.04 24.23
N GLU A 350 0.98 0.71 24.26
CA GLU A 350 1.67 -0.16 25.20
C GLU A 350 3.18 -0.19 24.98
N MET A 351 3.66 0.17 23.78
CA MET A 351 5.09 0.28 23.47
C MET A 351 5.80 1.22 24.44
N LEU A 352 5.13 2.28 24.88
CA LEU A 352 5.69 3.26 25.81
C LEU A 352 5.95 2.69 27.21
N THR A 353 5.39 1.53 27.53
CA THR A 353 5.60 0.84 28.81
C THR A 353 6.78 -0.13 28.80
N ALA A 354 7.37 -0.41 27.64
CA ALA A 354 8.52 -1.29 27.48
C ALA A 354 9.84 -0.49 27.43
N GLN A 355 10.89 -0.97 28.10
CA GLN A 355 12.18 -0.27 28.05
C GLN A 355 12.72 -0.14 26.60
N PRO A 356 13.20 1.06 26.22
CA PRO A 356 13.60 2.16 27.09
C PRO A 356 12.55 3.28 27.29
N PHE A 357 11.39 3.20 26.64
CA PHE A 357 10.46 4.32 26.52
C PHE A 357 9.98 4.95 27.84
N PRO A 358 9.76 4.21 28.94
CA PRO A 358 9.37 4.82 30.22
C PRO A 358 10.36 5.89 30.72
N GLN A 359 11.61 5.85 30.29
CA GLN A 359 12.65 6.82 30.66
C GLN A 359 12.78 7.99 29.65
N LEU A 360 12.13 7.87 28.49
CA LEU A 360 12.26 8.80 27.35
C LEU A 360 11.03 9.68 27.17
N VAL A 361 9.87 9.24 27.67
CA VAL A 361 8.67 10.08 27.76
C VAL A 361 9.04 11.31 28.59
N ALA A 362 8.77 12.50 28.05
CA ALA A 362 8.98 13.73 28.80
C ALA A 362 8.11 13.68 30.06
N ILE A 363 8.71 13.88 31.24
CA ILE A 363 7.94 14.29 32.42
C ILE A 363 7.42 15.68 32.04
N GLY A 364 6.12 15.77 31.74
CA GLY A 364 5.46 17.01 31.34
C GLY A 364 5.66 18.15 32.32
#